data_AF-A0A1W9IE20-F1
#
_entry.id   AF-A0A1W9IE20-F1
#
_cell.length_a   1.000
_cell.length_b   1.000
_cell.length_c   1.000
_cell.angle_alpha   90.00
_cell.angle_beta   90.00
_cell.angle_gamma   90.00
#
_symmetry.space_group_name_H-M   'P 1'
#
loop_
_entity.id
_entity.type
_entity.pdbx_description
1 polymer ?
#
loop_
_entity_poly.entity_id
_entity_poly.type
_entity_poly.pdbx_seq_one_letter_code
_entity_poly.pdbx_strand_id
1 'polypeptide(L)'
;MRVVIIFFLLVILGFIAWKAAERFNLVEPAPNIAERTAPRAPAAPEDAQTPSLPSFDIVRVDRSGDAVIAGRASPGATVTVYANDAPLATATAGADGAWVMTTETPLGAGAVELSLEMKTADGVVIRSEETIVIYVPEREGDRPLVLKTTPGGATQVLQEPRDEGVGLGPLSLDTIDYDDSGAVIFAGKAEAGRVVQIFASGQFVGQTAAGEDGRWRLTTSMPPGVYSLQVIQLDENGKPVYAIELPFERASLDDVQMKDGKVVVQPGNSLWRIARRVYGRGVQYTVIYEANADQIRDPDLIYPGQVFEVPEGEGDER
;
A
#
# COMPACT_ATOMS: atom_id res chain seq x y z
N MET A 1 -90.52 -18.33 -39.10
CA MET A 1 -90.35 -17.80 -37.72
C MET A 1 -89.69 -18.79 -36.73
N ARG A 2 -89.35 -20.03 -37.12
CA ARG A 2 -88.68 -21.02 -36.26
C ARG A 2 -87.16 -21.17 -36.49
N VAL A 3 -86.59 -20.54 -37.52
CA VAL A 3 -85.15 -20.62 -37.85
C VAL A 3 -84.32 -19.51 -37.16
N VAL A 4 -84.94 -18.37 -36.85
CA VAL A 4 -84.29 -17.22 -36.18
C VAL A 4 -84.09 -17.46 -34.68
N ILE A 5 -84.95 -18.27 -34.04
CA ILE A 5 -84.85 -18.64 -32.61
C ILE A 5 -83.74 -19.69 -32.39
N ILE A 6 -83.50 -20.58 -33.36
CA ILE A 6 -82.43 -21.59 -33.28
C ILE A 6 -81.04 -20.94 -33.38
N PHE A 7 -80.90 -19.87 -34.18
CA PHE A 7 -79.66 -19.12 -34.29
C PHE A 7 -79.32 -18.32 -33.02
N PHE A 8 -80.31 -17.73 -32.34
CA PHE A 8 -80.10 -17.08 -31.04
C PHE A 8 -79.79 -18.07 -29.91
N LEU A 9 -80.37 -19.28 -29.94
CA LEU A 9 -80.05 -20.35 -28.99
C LEU A 9 -78.64 -20.92 -29.18
N LEU A 10 -78.15 -21.05 -30.42
CA LEU A 10 -76.80 -21.53 -30.69
C LEU A 10 -75.70 -20.52 -30.32
N VAL A 11 -75.97 -19.21 -30.45
CA VAL A 11 -75.01 -18.16 -30.04
C VAL A 11 -74.96 -18.01 -28.52
N ILE A 12 -76.08 -18.19 -27.81
CA ILE A 12 -76.11 -18.17 -26.33
C ILE A 12 -75.48 -19.46 -25.73
N LEU A 13 -75.69 -20.62 -26.34
CA LEU A 13 -74.99 -21.86 -25.95
C LEU A 13 -73.49 -21.82 -26.24
N GLY A 14 -73.06 -21.19 -27.34
CA GLY A 14 -71.64 -20.94 -27.63
C GLY A 14 -70.97 -19.99 -26.63
N PHE A 15 -71.70 -18.99 -26.13
CA PHE A 15 -71.17 -18.03 -25.16
C PHE A 15 -71.12 -18.59 -23.72
N ILE A 16 -72.06 -19.47 -23.35
CA ILE A 16 -72.02 -20.18 -22.05
C ILE A 16 -70.96 -21.30 -22.07
N ALA A 17 -70.74 -21.96 -23.22
CA ALA A 17 -69.64 -22.90 -23.40
C ALA A 17 -68.27 -22.21 -23.38
N TRP A 18 -68.15 -20.97 -23.88
CA TRP A 18 -66.93 -20.16 -23.77
C TRP A 18 -66.69 -19.71 -22.31
N LYS A 19 -67.73 -19.32 -21.56
CA LYS A 19 -67.58 -18.95 -20.13
C LYS A 19 -67.40 -20.13 -19.17
N ALA A 20 -67.65 -21.37 -19.59
CA ALA A 20 -67.50 -22.58 -18.77
C ALA A 20 -66.15 -23.30 -18.99
N ALA A 21 -65.48 -23.07 -20.12
CA ALA A 21 -64.13 -23.59 -20.39
C ALA A 21 -63.01 -22.87 -19.59
N GLU A 22 -63.34 -21.80 -18.86
CA GLU A 22 -62.43 -21.09 -17.95
C GLU A 22 -62.40 -21.67 -16.53
N ARG A 23 -63.18 -22.72 -16.20
CA ARG A 23 -63.27 -23.21 -14.80
C ARG A 23 -62.73 -24.61 -14.51
N PHE A 24 -62.43 -25.47 -15.51
CA PHE A 24 -61.79 -26.77 -15.25
C PHE A 24 -61.06 -27.29 -16.49
N ASN A 25 -59.74 -27.08 -16.59
CA ASN A 25 -58.88 -27.94 -17.39
C ASN A 25 -57.64 -28.31 -16.57
N LEU A 26 -57.78 -29.36 -15.78
CA LEU A 26 -56.69 -30.11 -15.16
C LEU A 26 -56.27 -31.19 -16.16
N VAL A 27 -55.17 -30.98 -16.88
CA VAL A 27 -54.14 -32.02 -17.09
C VAL A 27 -52.80 -31.30 -17.19
N GLU A 28 -51.92 -31.61 -16.24
CA GLU A 28 -50.59 -31.04 -16.04
C GLU A 28 -49.61 -31.41 -17.15
N PRO A 29 -48.69 -30.49 -17.52
CA PRO A 29 -47.32 -30.83 -17.83
C PRO A 29 -46.42 -30.55 -16.61
N ALA A 30 -45.45 -31.45 -16.39
CA ALA A 30 -44.48 -31.54 -15.29
C ALA A 30 -43.87 -30.21 -14.78
N PRO A 31 -43.39 -30.14 -13.51
CA PRO A 31 -42.98 -28.88 -12.89
C PRO A 31 -41.71 -28.34 -13.53
N ASN A 32 -41.82 -27.18 -14.18
CA ASN A 32 -40.68 -26.31 -14.41
C ASN A 32 -40.66 -25.27 -13.27
N ILE A 33 -39.65 -25.35 -12.41
CA ILE A 33 -39.44 -24.39 -11.31
C ILE A 33 -38.96 -23.08 -11.95
N ALA A 34 -39.91 -22.23 -12.34
CA ALA A 34 -39.66 -20.84 -12.70
C ALA A 34 -39.78 -19.97 -11.44
N GLU A 35 -38.69 -19.25 -11.15
CA GLU A 35 -38.51 -18.15 -10.21
C GLU A 35 -39.78 -17.47 -9.67
N ARG A 36 -39.96 -17.58 -8.36
CA ARG A 36 -40.93 -16.83 -7.58
C ARG A 36 -40.42 -15.40 -7.43
N THR A 37 -40.95 -14.48 -8.22
CA THR A 37 -40.81 -13.03 -7.98
C THR A 37 -41.57 -12.67 -6.69
N ALA A 38 -40.83 -12.29 -5.65
CA ALA A 38 -41.39 -11.76 -4.41
C ALA A 38 -41.88 -10.30 -4.61
N PRO A 39 -42.93 -9.85 -3.90
CA PRO A 39 -43.42 -8.47 -4.01
C PRO A 39 -42.35 -7.47 -3.56
N ARG A 40 -42.07 -6.45 -4.38
CA ARG A 40 -41.18 -5.33 -4.04
C ARG A 40 -41.82 -4.51 -2.92
N ALA A 41 -41.19 -4.53 -1.74
CA ALA A 41 -41.49 -3.61 -0.65
C ALA A 41 -41.34 -2.14 -1.13
N PRO A 42 -42.16 -1.20 -0.64
CA PRO A 42 -42.09 0.20 -1.05
C PRO A 42 -40.69 0.77 -0.79
N ALA A 43 -40.15 1.47 -1.79
CA ALA A 43 -38.85 2.13 -1.69
C ALA A 43 -38.87 3.13 -0.52
N ALA A 44 -37.97 2.91 0.43
CA ALA A 44 -37.68 3.87 1.49
C ALA A 44 -37.11 5.17 0.87
N PRO A 45 -37.32 6.35 1.49
CA PRO A 45 -36.81 7.60 0.96
C PRO A 45 -35.30 7.56 0.80
N GLU A 46 -34.85 7.86 -0.41
CA GLU A 46 -33.46 8.09 -0.79
C GLU A 46 -33.09 9.51 -0.34
N ASP A 47 -32.92 9.73 0.97
CA ASP A 47 -32.22 10.88 1.58
C ASP A 47 -32.24 10.79 3.13
N ALA A 48 -31.51 9.82 3.65
CA ALA A 48 -30.99 9.87 5.02
C ALA A 48 -29.55 9.36 4.95
N GLN A 49 -28.62 10.25 4.60
CA GLN A 49 -27.20 9.96 4.60
C GLN A 49 -26.80 9.59 6.04
N THR A 50 -26.58 8.31 6.30
CA THR A 50 -25.86 7.89 7.50
C THR A 50 -24.56 8.69 7.59
N PRO A 51 -24.25 9.33 8.74
CA PRO A 51 -23.03 10.11 8.85
C PRO A 51 -21.83 9.23 8.49
N SER A 52 -21.11 9.60 7.43
CA SER A 52 -19.88 8.92 7.05
C SER A 52 -18.88 9.12 8.17
N LEU A 53 -18.29 8.04 8.67
CA LEU A 53 -17.22 8.09 9.66
C LEU A 53 -16.09 9.00 9.15
N PRO A 54 -15.45 9.77 10.05
CA PRO A 54 -14.33 10.61 9.63
C PRO A 54 -13.14 9.72 9.23
N SER A 55 -12.47 10.04 8.13
CA SER A 55 -11.31 9.30 7.60
C SER A 55 -10.23 10.23 7.08
N PHE A 56 -9.01 9.72 6.99
CA PHE A 56 -7.87 10.31 6.30
C PHE A 56 -7.78 9.77 4.87
N ASP A 57 -7.56 10.68 3.93
CA ASP A 57 -7.29 10.37 2.52
C ASP A 57 -5.83 10.64 2.19
N ILE A 58 -5.34 11.85 2.49
CA ILE A 58 -3.99 12.29 2.14
C ILE A 58 -3.33 12.84 3.40
N VAL A 59 -2.12 12.36 3.67
CA VAL A 59 -1.21 12.97 4.65
C VAL A 59 0.16 13.07 3.99
N ARG A 60 0.64 14.30 3.84
CA ARG A 60 1.95 14.63 3.30
C ARG A 60 2.72 15.42 4.33
N VAL A 61 3.96 15.04 4.59
CA VAL A 61 4.84 15.73 5.53
C VAL A 61 6.16 15.99 4.83
N ASP A 62 6.62 17.23 4.85
CA ASP A 62 7.91 17.57 4.27
C ASP A 62 9.08 17.34 5.24
N ARG A 63 10.29 17.69 4.81
CA ARG A 63 11.51 17.49 5.60
C ARG A 63 11.61 18.42 6.81
N SER A 64 10.91 19.55 6.83
CA SER A 64 10.86 20.45 7.99
C SER A 64 9.82 19.99 9.02
N GLY A 65 8.99 19.01 8.69
CA GLY A 65 7.92 18.52 9.55
C GLY A 65 6.59 19.24 9.32
N ASP A 66 6.50 20.11 8.31
CA ASP A 66 5.24 20.74 7.93
C ASP A 66 4.34 19.71 7.24
N ALA A 67 3.08 19.63 7.67
CA ALA A 67 2.15 18.62 7.19
C ALA A 67 0.91 19.23 6.52
N VAL A 68 0.49 18.61 5.42
CA VAL A 68 -0.82 18.80 4.77
C VAL A 68 -1.63 17.53 4.98
N ILE A 69 -2.83 17.69 5.54
CA ILE A 69 -3.70 16.61 5.97
C ILE A 69 -5.07 16.84 5.34
N ALA A 70 -5.62 15.82 4.69
CA ALA A 70 -6.94 15.86 4.08
C ALA A 70 -7.68 14.54 4.26
N GLY A 71 -9.00 14.60 4.16
CA GLY A 71 -9.85 13.43 4.35
C GLY A 71 -11.33 13.69 4.12
N ARG A 72 -12.15 12.78 4.67
CA ARG A 72 -13.61 12.84 4.59
C ARG A 72 -14.23 12.93 5.97
N ALA A 73 -15.37 13.59 6.06
CA ALA A 73 -16.22 13.66 7.24
C ALA A 73 -17.66 13.99 6.82
N SER A 74 -18.59 13.96 7.78
CA SER A 74 -19.97 14.40 7.50
C SER A 74 -19.99 15.88 7.07
N PRO A 75 -20.77 16.25 6.03
CA PRO A 75 -20.80 17.64 5.53
C PRO A 75 -21.11 18.67 6.63
N GLY A 76 -20.34 19.76 6.67
CA GLY A 76 -20.48 20.81 7.68
C GLY A 76 -20.01 20.43 9.09
N ALA A 77 -19.48 19.23 9.31
CA ALA A 77 -18.89 18.83 10.59
C ALA A 77 -17.56 19.57 10.85
N THR A 78 -17.29 19.85 12.12
CA THR A 78 -15.98 20.32 12.57
C THR A 78 -15.09 19.10 12.79
N VAL A 79 -13.95 19.06 12.12
CA VAL A 79 -12.95 17.99 12.19
C VAL A 79 -11.76 18.48 13.01
N THR A 80 -11.36 17.71 14.02
CA THR A 80 -10.18 17.98 14.85
C THR A 80 -9.18 16.83 14.66
N VAL A 81 -7.96 17.19 14.29
CA VAL A 81 -6.82 16.26 14.26
C VAL A 81 -6.01 16.45 15.54
N TYR A 82 -5.64 15.34 16.16
CA TYR A 82 -4.76 15.31 17.32
C TYR A 82 -3.42 14.74 16.92
N ALA A 83 -2.34 15.20 17.55
CA ALA A 83 -1.01 14.61 17.48
C ALA A 83 -0.59 14.19 18.89
N ASN A 84 -0.32 12.89 19.10
CA ASN A 84 0.02 12.32 20.40
C ASN A 84 -0.98 12.78 21.50
N ASP A 85 -2.28 12.66 21.19
CA ASP A 85 -3.43 13.09 22.03
C ASP A 85 -3.59 14.61 22.28
N ALA A 86 -2.65 15.45 21.83
CA ALA A 86 -2.79 16.90 21.89
C ALA A 86 -3.50 17.43 20.63
N PRO A 87 -4.42 18.41 20.73
CA PRO A 87 -5.07 18.98 19.56
C PRO A 87 -4.02 19.65 18.66
N LEU A 88 -3.92 19.18 17.42
CA LEU A 88 -2.97 19.70 16.43
C LEU A 88 -3.59 20.87 15.67
N ALA A 89 -4.79 20.67 15.10
CA ALA A 89 -5.54 21.71 14.41
C ALA A 89 -6.98 21.26 14.10
N THR A 90 -7.79 22.18 13.56
CA THR A 90 -9.22 22.00 13.27
C THR A 90 -9.58 22.52 11.89
N ALA A 91 -10.50 21.83 11.19
CA ALA A 91 -11.05 22.22 9.90
C ALA A 91 -12.57 21.98 9.85
N THR A 92 -13.27 22.57 8.87
CA THR A 92 -14.69 22.29 8.62
C THR A 92 -14.82 21.52 7.31
N ALA A 93 -15.61 20.44 7.33
CA ALA A 93 -15.89 19.65 6.14
C ALA A 93 -16.83 20.41 5.19
N GLY A 94 -16.49 20.41 3.90
CA GLY A 94 -17.29 21.00 2.83
C GLY A 94 -18.63 20.29 2.62
N ALA A 95 -19.43 20.81 1.69
CA ALA A 95 -20.72 20.21 1.34
C ALA A 95 -20.60 18.79 0.73
N ASP A 96 -19.45 18.49 0.14
CA ASP A 96 -19.07 17.17 -0.40
C ASP A 96 -18.44 16.25 0.67
N GLY A 97 -18.28 16.74 1.90
CA GLY A 97 -17.66 16.04 3.02
C GLY A 97 -16.14 16.04 2.99
N ALA A 98 -15.49 16.70 2.03
CA ALA A 98 -14.04 16.82 1.99
C ALA A 98 -13.55 17.87 3.00
N TRP A 99 -12.38 17.63 3.60
CA TRP A 99 -11.71 18.61 4.45
C TRP A 99 -10.21 18.60 4.18
N VAL A 100 -9.56 19.73 4.43
CA VAL A 100 -8.11 19.93 4.27
C VAL A 100 -7.61 20.89 5.34
N MET A 101 -6.39 20.65 5.81
CA MET A 101 -5.69 21.50 6.78
C MET A 101 -4.18 21.43 6.60
N THR A 102 -3.50 22.42 7.14
CA THR A 102 -2.03 22.50 7.21
C THR A 102 -1.63 22.78 8.65
N THR A 103 -0.53 22.19 9.11
CA THR A 103 -0.01 22.44 10.46
C THR A 103 0.53 23.85 10.60
N GLU A 104 0.18 24.55 11.68
CA GLU A 104 0.75 25.87 12.00
C GLU A 104 2.15 25.76 12.61
N THR A 105 2.41 24.66 13.32
CA THR A 105 3.71 24.34 13.91
C THR A 105 4.19 23.01 13.32
N PRO A 106 5.44 22.92 12.83
CA PRO A 106 5.98 21.68 12.32
C PRO A 106 5.94 20.57 13.37
N LEU A 107 5.73 19.34 12.90
CA LEU A 107 5.79 18.16 13.75
C LEU A 107 7.22 17.98 14.28
N GLY A 108 7.34 17.72 15.59
CA GLY A 108 8.63 17.45 16.21
C GLY A 108 9.25 16.14 15.70
N ALA A 109 10.58 16.05 15.76
CA ALA A 109 11.30 14.82 15.44
C ALA A 109 10.85 13.65 16.31
N GLY A 110 10.91 12.45 15.75
CA GLY A 110 10.44 11.21 16.36
C GLY A 110 9.10 10.72 15.82
N ALA A 111 8.51 9.76 16.53
CA ALA A 111 7.21 9.21 16.17
C ALA A 111 6.08 10.15 16.61
N VAL A 112 5.15 10.43 15.70
CA VAL A 112 3.93 11.20 15.93
C VAL A 112 2.74 10.37 15.50
N GLU A 113 1.81 10.15 16.40
CA GLU A 113 0.55 9.47 16.14
C GLU A 113 -0.56 10.51 15.94
N LEU A 114 -1.20 10.51 14.76
CA LEU A 114 -2.38 11.31 14.52
C LEU A 114 -3.66 10.50 14.71
N SER A 115 -4.61 11.12 15.40
CA SER A 115 -5.99 10.62 15.51
C SER A 115 -6.98 11.69 15.05
N LEU A 116 -8.17 11.23 14.65
CA LEU A 116 -9.18 12.06 14.01
C LEU A 116 -10.50 12.00 14.77
N GLU A 117 -11.07 13.17 15.05
CA GLU A 117 -12.40 13.33 15.63
C GLU A 117 -13.22 14.28 14.76
N MET A 118 -14.51 14.01 14.60
CA MET A 118 -15.45 14.99 14.07
C MET A 118 -16.57 15.28 15.06
N LYS A 119 -17.05 16.52 15.05
CA LYS A 119 -18.26 16.98 15.71
C LYS A 119 -19.28 17.40 14.65
N THR A 120 -20.38 16.68 14.57
CA THR A 120 -21.50 16.97 13.65
C THR A 120 -22.23 18.25 14.03
N ALA A 121 -23.05 18.79 13.12
CA ALA A 121 -23.86 19.99 13.36
C ALA A 121 -24.81 19.83 14.56
N ASP A 122 -25.30 18.61 14.81
CA ASP A 122 -26.17 18.28 15.96
C ASP A 122 -25.40 18.07 17.27
N GLY A 123 -24.06 18.26 17.24
CA GLY A 123 -23.19 18.18 18.40
C GLY A 123 -22.69 16.78 18.76
N VAL A 124 -23.04 15.76 17.97
CA VAL A 124 -22.54 14.39 18.16
C VAL A 124 -21.06 14.33 17.80
N VAL A 125 -20.26 13.77 18.70
CA VAL A 125 -18.81 13.58 18.53
C VAL A 125 -18.54 12.13 18.14
N ILE A 126 -17.78 11.94 17.06
CA ILE A 126 -17.42 10.64 16.50
C ILE A 126 -15.90 10.62 16.28
N ARG A 127 -15.21 9.64 16.86
CA ARG A 127 -13.80 9.38 16.59
C ARG A 127 -13.63 8.39 15.45
N SER A 128 -12.62 8.61 14.62
CA SER A 128 -12.17 7.63 13.65
C SER A 128 -11.46 6.48 14.35
N GLU A 129 -11.50 5.30 13.75
CA GLU A 129 -10.60 4.19 14.09
C GLU A 129 -9.30 4.25 13.27
N GLU A 130 -9.19 5.15 12.30
CA GLU A 130 -7.95 5.35 11.56
C GLU A 130 -6.94 6.15 12.38
N THR A 131 -5.71 5.65 12.41
CA THR A 131 -4.55 6.29 13.02
C THR A 131 -3.50 6.55 11.94
N ILE A 132 -2.86 7.72 11.97
CA ILE A 132 -1.68 7.98 11.13
C ILE A 132 -0.44 7.91 12.00
N VAL A 133 0.54 7.10 11.62
CA VAL A 133 1.86 7.10 12.28
C VAL A 133 2.84 7.80 11.37
N ILE A 134 3.41 8.89 11.86
CA ILE A 134 4.42 9.68 11.18
C ILE A 134 5.74 9.47 11.92
N TYR A 135 6.80 9.16 11.20
CA TYR A 135 8.16 9.19 11.75
C TYR A 135 8.90 10.37 11.13
N VAL A 136 9.09 11.44 11.90
CA VAL A 136 9.88 12.61 11.50
C VAL A 136 11.33 12.36 11.89
N PRO A 137 12.28 12.32 10.94
CA PRO A 137 13.67 11.99 11.25
C PRO A 137 14.34 13.10 12.06
N GLU A 138 15.24 12.72 12.98
CA GLU A 138 16.08 13.67 13.73
C GLU A 138 17.21 14.26 12.88
N ARG A 139 17.58 13.57 11.80
CA ARG A 139 18.66 13.97 10.89
C ARG A 139 18.11 14.92 9.83
N GLU A 140 18.69 16.11 9.75
CA GLU A 140 18.34 17.10 8.72
C GLU A 140 18.60 16.52 7.31
N GLY A 141 17.57 16.48 6.47
CA GLY A 141 17.63 16.00 5.09
C GLY A 141 16.79 14.76 4.79
N ASP A 142 16.50 13.93 5.79
CA ASP A 142 15.67 12.72 5.63
C ASP A 142 14.18 13.08 5.49
N ARG A 143 13.40 12.29 4.73
CA ARG A 143 11.94 12.49 4.61
C ARG A 143 11.16 11.71 5.65
N PRO A 144 10.05 12.27 6.17
CA PRO A 144 9.18 11.53 7.07
C PRO A 144 8.51 10.32 6.42
N LEU A 145 8.42 9.22 7.16
CA LEU A 145 7.56 8.08 6.82
C LEU A 145 6.14 8.39 7.32
N VAL A 146 5.12 8.14 6.50
CA VAL A 146 3.71 8.29 6.89
C VAL A 146 2.95 7.01 6.60
N LEU A 147 2.39 6.43 7.65
CA LEU A 147 1.59 5.21 7.62
C LEU A 147 0.17 5.51 8.06
N LYS A 148 -0.83 4.91 7.42
CA LYS A 148 -2.21 4.85 7.89
C LYS A 148 -2.50 3.45 8.40
N THR A 149 -3.04 3.34 9.61
CA THR A 149 -3.42 2.08 10.23
C THR A 149 -4.88 2.14 10.66
N THR A 150 -5.52 0.98 10.73
CA THR A 150 -6.84 0.80 11.32
C THR A 150 -6.76 -0.47 12.17
N PRO A 151 -7.34 -0.53 13.38
CA PRO A 151 -7.40 -1.74 14.18
C PRO A 151 -7.93 -2.94 13.38
N GLY A 152 -7.11 -3.99 13.24
CA GLY A 152 -7.45 -5.19 12.47
C GLY A 152 -7.44 -5.03 10.94
N GLY A 153 -7.13 -3.82 10.43
CA GLY A 153 -6.98 -3.53 9.01
C GLY A 153 -5.52 -3.56 8.54
N ALA A 154 -5.32 -3.56 7.21
CA ALA A 154 -4.00 -3.47 6.61
C ALA A 154 -3.40 -2.06 6.82
N THR A 155 -2.13 -1.98 7.17
CA THR A 155 -1.38 -0.72 7.19
C THR A 155 -1.16 -0.24 5.75
N GLN A 156 -1.51 1.00 5.45
CA GLN A 156 -1.29 1.65 4.17
C GLN A 156 -0.15 2.66 4.28
N VAL A 157 0.88 2.54 3.43
CA VAL A 157 1.93 3.57 3.32
C VAL A 157 1.36 4.76 2.55
N LEU A 158 1.26 5.92 3.20
CA LEU A 158 0.82 7.16 2.54
C LEU A 158 2.02 7.94 1.98
N GLN A 159 3.17 7.85 2.64
CA GLN A 159 4.42 8.46 2.20
C GLN A 159 5.60 7.57 2.60
N GLU A 160 6.40 7.15 1.62
CA GLU A 160 7.66 6.45 1.87
C GLU A 160 8.75 7.44 2.28
N PRO A 161 9.71 7.02 3.14
CA PRO A 161 10.87 7.82 3.52
C PRO A 161 11.96 7.80 2.44
N ARG A 162 11.69 7.20 1.27
CA ARG A 162 12.64 7.12 0.16
C ARG A 162 12.58 8.40 -0.66
N ASP A 163 13.73 9.06 -0.73
CA ASP A 163 13.99 10.04 -1.75
C ASP A 163 13.97 9.36 -3.13
N GLU A 164 13.46 10.04 -4.15
CA GLU A 164 14.03 9.86 -5.48
C GLU A 164 15.56 9.97 -5.35
N GLY A 165 16.34 9.15 -6.06
CA GLY A 165 17.76 8.96 -5.79
C GLY A 165 18.61 10.17 -5.46
N VAL A 166 19.68 9.95 -4.67
CA VAL A 166 20.69 10.97 -4.42
C VAL A 166 21.27 11.40 -5.78
N GLY A 167 21.19 12.69 -6.12
CA GLY A 167 21.57 13.16 -7.44
C GLY A 167 22.10 14.58 -7.52
N LEU A 168 22.86 14.86 -8.57
CA LEU A 168 23.39 16.17 -8.94
C LEU A 168 23.21 16.37 -10.45
N GLY A 169 22.36 17.34 -10.81
CA GLY A 169 21.98 17.55 -12.22
C GLY A 169 21.25 16.33 -12.78
N PRO A 170 21.64 15.80 -13.96
CA PRO A 170 21.02 14.62 -14.56
C PRO A 170 21.44 13.31 -13.90
N LEU A 171 22.53 13.30 -13.11
CA LEU A 171 23.04 12.12 -12.44
C LEU A 171 22.31 11.87 -11.12
N SER A 172 21.74 10.68 -10.93
CA SER A 172 21.20 10.20 -9.65
C SER A 172 21.52 8.73 -9.41
N LEU A 173 21.51 8.32 -8.14
CA LEU A 173 21.48 6.93 -7.66
C LEU A 173 20.16 6.71 -6.91
N ASP A 174 19.20 6.08 -7.59
CA ASP A 174 17.81 5.89 -7.16
C ASP A 174 17.60 4.64 -6.31
N THR A 175 18.34 3.56 -6.56
CA THR A 175 18.10 2.28 -5.91
C THR A 175 19.41 1.53 -5.69
N ILE A 176 19.52 0.93 -4.52
CA ILE A 176 20.53 -0.07 -4.18
C ILE A 176 19.78 -1.31 -3.72
N ASP A 177 19.94 -2.42 -4.45
CA ASP A 177 19.24 -3.68 -4.21
C ASP A 177 20.21 -4.87 -4.33
N TYR A 178 19.73 -6.11 -4.19
CA TYR A 178 20.53 -7.33 -4.27
C TYR A 178 19.84 -8.40 -5.12
N ASP A 179 20.61 -9.15 -5.92
CA ASP A 179 20.09 -10.32 -6.65
C ASP A 179 20.26 -11.62 -5.86
N ASP A 180 19.73 -12.74 -6.38
CA ASP A 180 19.85 -14.11 -5.83
C ASP A 180 21.29 -14.59 -5.59
N SER A 181 22.28 -13.98 -6.24
CA SER A 181 23.70 -14.25 -6.02
C SER A 181 24.32 -13.33 -4.95
N GLY A 182 23.61 -12.29 -4.51
CA GLY A 182 24.07 -11.31 -3.52
C GLY A 182 24.97 -10.26 -4.14
N ALA A 183 24.95 -10.15 -5.46
CA ALA A 183 25.49 -9.00 -6.13
C ALA A 183 24.63 -7.79 -5.77
N VAL A 184 25.27 -6.65 -5.54
CA VAL A 184 24.59 -5.37 -5.38
C VAL A 184 24.13 -4.90 -6.76
N ILE A 185 22.91 -4.39 -6.82
CA ILE A 185 22.32 -3.74 -7.97
C ILE A 185 22.24 -2.25 -7.64
N PHE A 186 22.97 -1.44 -8.40
CA PHE A 186 22.83 0.02 -8.39
C PHE A 186 21.98 0.45 -9.58
N ALA A 187 21.05 1.37 -9.38
CA ALA A 187 20.26 1.95 -10.46
C ALA A 187 19.99 3.44 -10.21
N GLY A 188 19.85 4.20 -11.28
CA GLY A 188 19.55 5.63 -11.20
C GLY A 188 19.39 6.27 -12.57
N LYS A 189 19.60 7.58 -12.64
CA LYS A 189 19.53 8.38 -13.88
C LYS A 189 20.86 9.07 -14.18
N ALA A 190 21.08 9.39 -15.46
CA ALA A 190 22.19 10.17 -15.98
C ALA A 190 21.79 10.75 -17.35
N GLU A 191 22.63 11.58 -17.95
CA GLU A 191 22.43 11.97 -19.34
C GLU A 191 22.40 10.73 -20.25
N ALA A 192 21.43 10.68 -21.16
CA ALA A 192 21.26 9.57 -22.08
C ALA A 192 22.54 9.25 -22.87
N GLY A 193 22.92 7.98 -22.89
CA GLY A 193 24.12 7.49 -23.57
C GLY A 193 25.44 7.80 -22.86
N ARG A 194 25.46 8.51 -21.73
CA ARG A 194 26.68 8.78 -20.96
C ARG A 194 27.11 7.60 -20.11
N VAL A 195 28.42 7.54 -19.86
CA VAL A 195 29.02 6.53 -18.97
C VAL A 195 28.89 6.99 -17.53
N VAL A 196 28.44 6.08 -16.67
CA VAL A 196 28.41 6.22 -15.22
C VAL A 196 29.40 5.23 -14.62
N GLN A 197 30.30 5.71 -13.77
CA GLN A 197 31.28 4.93 -13.03
C GLN A 197 30.94 4.94 -11.54
N ILE A 198 31.12 3.80 -10.87
CA ILE A 198 30.95 3.67 -9.42
C ILE A 198 32.29 3.27 -8.80
N PHE A 199 32.66 3.98 -7.75
CA PHE A 199 33.77 3.67 -6.85
C PHE A 199 33.24 3.44 -5.43
N ALA A 200 33.91 2.59 -4.67
CA ALA A 200 33.64 2.34 -3.26
C ALA A 200 34.94 2.55 -2.47
N SER A 201 34.94 3.54 -1.59
CA SER A 201 36.12 3.97 -0.81
C SER A 201 37.36 4.18 -1.69
N GLY A 202 37.15 4.80 -2.86
CA GLY A 202 38.19 5.07 -3.85
C GLY A 202 38.58 3.88 -4.74
N GLN A 203 38.03 2.68 -4.53
CA GLN A 203 38.27 1.52 -5.40
C GLN A 203 37.21 1.44 -6.50
N PHE A 204 37.61 1.18 -7.74
CA PHE A 204 36.68 1.04 -8.85
C PHE A 204 35.81 -0.21 -8.68
N VAL A 205 34.50 -0.03 -8.68
CA VAL A 205 33.50 -1.10 -8.55
C VAL A 205 33.01 -1.56 -9.91
N GLY A 206 32.75 -0.61 -10.81
CA GLY A 206 32.27 -0.92 -12.16
C GLY A 206 31.76 0.32 -12.87
N GLN A 207 31.33 0.13 -14.12
CA GLN A 207 30.74 1.18 -14.94
C GLN A 207 29.63 0.65 -15.83
N THR A 208 28.73 1.53 -16.22
CA THR A 208 27.62 1.24 -17.13
C THR A 208 27.32 2.47 -17.98
N ALA A 209 26.54 2.34 -19.04
CA ALA A 209 26.04 3.48 -19.81
C ALA A 209 24.56 3.68 -19.50
N ALA A 210 24.12 4.94 -19.43
CA ALA A 210 22.70 5.26 -19.37
C ALA A 210 22.03 4.98 -20.73
N GLY A 211 20.83 4.42 -20.69
CA GLY A 211 19.99 4.21 -21.85
C GLY A 211 19.50 5.53 -22.47
N GLU A 212 18.76 5.43 -23.58
CA GLU A 212 18.17 6.60 -24.24
C GLU A 212 17.15 7.34 -23.35
N ASP A 213 16.55 6.63 -22.40
CA ASP A 213 15.64 7.18 -21.38
C ASP A 213 16.39 7.81 -20.18
N GLY A 214 17.72 7.84 -20.22
CA GLY A 214 18.58 8.35 -19.17
C GLY A 214 18.72 7.40 -17.97
N ARG A 215 18.13 6.20 -17.99
CA ARG A 215 18.23 5.26 -16.87
C ARG A 215 19.48 4.40 -17.00
N TRP A 216 20.12 4.11 -15.89
CA TRP A 216 21.26 3.21 -15.83
C TRP A 216 21.09 2.16 -14.74
N ARG A 217 21.73 1.01 -14.94
CA ARG A 217 21.76 -0.11 -13.99
C ARG A 217 23.14 -0.78 -14.03
N LEU A 218 23.67 -1.10 -12.86
CA LEU A 218 24.92 -1.84 -12.70
C LEU A 218 24.72 -2.93 -11.64
N THR A 219 25.05 -4.18 -11.99
CA THR A 219 25.08 -5.30 -11.05
C THR A 219 26.52 -5.70 -10.80
N THR A 220 26.93 -5.81 -9.53
CA THR A 220 28.33 -6.07 -9.16
C THR A 220 28.46 -6.79 -7.82
N SER A 221 29.51 -7.57 -7.65
CA SER A 221 29.81 -8.22 -6.37
C SER A 221 30.72 -7.31 -5.53
N MET A 222 30.35 -7.11 -4.27
CA MET A 222 31.14 -6.34 -3.30
C MET A 222 31.35 -7.18 -2.04
N PRO A 223 32.45 -7.05 -1.30
CA PRO A 223 32.53 -7.63 0.03
C PRO A 223 31.57 -6.91 1.00
N PRO A 224 31.20 -7.54 2.14
CA PRO A 224 30.62 -6.79 3.24
C PRO A 224 31.57 -5.72 3.77
N GLY A 225 31.03 -4.59 4.20
CA GLY A 225 31.79 -3.48 4.76
C GLY A 225 31.07 -2.14 4.66
N VAL A 226 31.66 -1.14 5.31
CA VAL A 226 31.25 0.26 5.19
C VAL A 226 32.08 0.91 4.08
N TYR A 227 31.39 1.57 3.16
CA TYR A 227 31.95 2.18 1.96
C TYR A 227 31.56 3.65 1.86
N SER A 228 32.42 4.47 1.26
CA SER A 228 32.00 5.73 0.64
C SER A 228 31.79 5.47 -0.84
N LEU A 229 30.56 5.45 -1.32
CA LEU A 229 30.26 5.31 -2.74
C LEU A 229 30.45 6.65 -3.43
N GLN A 230 31.20 6.64 -4.53
CA GLN A 230 31.30 7.77 -5.45
C GLN A 230 30.76 7.35 -6.80
N VAL A 231 29.70 8.02 -7.28
CA VAL A 231 29.10 7.78 -8.59
C VAL A 231 29.43 8.98 -9.47
N ILE A 232 30.01 8.71 -10.65
CA ILE A 232 30.55 9.73 -11.54
C ILE A 232 29.95 9.56 -12.94
N GLN A 233 29.37 10.62 -13.50
CA GLN A 233 29.02 10.69 -14.93
C GLN A 233 30.18 11.29 -15.71
N LEU A 234 30.57 10.65 -16.81
CA LEU A 234 31.57 11.14 -17.74
C LEU A 234 30.93 11.83 -18.97
N ASP A 235 31.62 12.83 -19.53
CA ASP A 235 31.30 13.39 -20.85
C ASP A 235 31.75 12.48 -22.01
N GLU A 236 31.57 12.96 -23.25
CA GLU A 236 31.99 12.29 -24.50
C GLU A 236 33.48 11.96 -24.56
N ASN A 237 34.29 12.71 -23.83
CA ASN A 237 35.74 12.62 -23.84
C ASN A 237 36.27 11.84 -22.62
N GLY A 238 35.37 11.26 -21.81
CA GLY A 238 35.72 10.52 -20.60
C GLY A 238 36.08 11.41 -19.40
N LYS A 239 35.73 12.70 -19.41
CA LYS A 239 35.97 13.61 -18.27
C LYS A 239 34.78 13.59 -17.31
N PRO A 240 35.01 13.57 -15.98
CA PRO A 240 33.94 13.73 -14.99
C PRO A 240 33.19 15.05 -15.15
N VAL A 241 31.86 14.98 -15.24
CA VAL A 241 30.96 16.15 -15.32
C VAL A 241 30.13 16.29 -14.05
N TYR A 242 29.58 15.18 -13.56
CA TYR A 242 28.82 15.11 -12.32
C TYR A 242 29.40 14.03 -11.42
N ALA A 243 29.45 14.29 -10.12
CA ALA A 243 29.85 13.32 -9.13
C ALA A 243 28.98 13.49 -7.88
N ILE A 244 28.49 12.36 -7.36
CA ILE A 244 27.80 12.28 -6.08
C ILE A 244 28.58 11.32 -5.17
N GLU A 245 28.62 11.62 -3.89
CA GLU A 245 29.27 10.80 -2.88
C GLU A 245 28.29 10.52 -1.73
N LEU A 246 28.20 9.27 -1.30
CA LEU A 246 27.30 8.85 -0.22
C LEU A 246 27.89 7.68 0.58
N PRO A 247 27.66 7.61 1.90
CA PRO A 247 28.00 6.43 2.67
C PRO A 247 27.08 5.25 2.30
N PHE A 248 27.64 4.04 2.27
CA PHE A 248 26.93 2.80 2.00
C PHE A 248 27.47 1.68 2.87
N GLU A 249 26.59 0.95 3.53
CA GLU A 249 26.97 -0.23 4.30
C GLU A 249 26.43 -1.49 3.61
N ARG A 250 27.33 -2.42 3.32
CA ARG A 250 26.99 -3.77 2.88
C ARG A 250 27.16 -4.72 4.06
N ALA A 251 26.06 -5.12 4.71
CA ALA A 251 26.09 -6.07 5.82
C ALA A 251 26.57 -7.47 5.39
N SER A 252 27.21 -8.24 6.30
CA SER A 252 27.69 -9.60 6.03
C SER A 252 26.58 -10.64 6.21
N LEU A 253 26.55 -11.66 5.34
CA LEU A 253 25.63 -12.80 5.52
C LEU A 253 25.98 -13.59 6.79
N ASP A 254 27.21 -13.46 7.30
CA ASP A 254 27.66 -14.06 8.55
C ASP A 254 27.18 -13.32 9.81
N ASP A 255 26.70 -12.08 9.68
CA ASP A 255 26.11 -11.32 10.80
C ASP A 255 24.74 -11.88 11.20
N VAL A 256 24.18 -12.78 10.38
CA VAL A 256 22.99 -13.55 10.69
C VAL A 256 23.38 -14.67 11.65
N GLN A 257 23.35 -14.36 12.96
CA GLN A 257 23.62 -15.33 14.02
C GLN A 257 22.43 -16.29 14.18
N MET A 258 22.69 -17.57 13.91
CA MET A 258 21.73 -18.66 14.08
C MET A 258 22.05 -19.43 15.35
N LYS A 259 21.04 -19.68 16.18
CA LYS A 259 21.17 -20.55 17.34
C LYS A 259 19.88 -21.35 17.55
N ASP A 260 20.00 -22.67 17.62
CA ASP A 260 18.89 -23.58 17.92
C ASP A 260 17.66 -23.39 17.01
N GLY A 261 17.88 -23.22 15.69
CA GLY A 261 16.80 -23.03 14.71
C GLY A 261 16.15 -21.63 14.73
N LYS A 262 16.73 -20.67 15.46
CA LYS A 262 16.25 -19.29 15.56
C LYS A 262 17.31 -18.31 15.10
N VAL A 263 16.83 -17.17 14.60
CA VAL A 263 17.66 -16.01 14.23
C VAL A 263 17.22 -14.78 15.01
N VAL A 264 18.18 -14.00 15.50
CA VAL A 264 17.90 -12.65 16.01
C VAL A 264 18.18 -11.65 14.88
N VAL A 265 17.16 -10.94 14.43
CA VAL A 265 17.29 -9.90 13.40
C VAL A 265 18.27 -8.84 13.88
N GLN A 266 19.30 -8.58 13.09
CA GLN A 266 20.26 -7.49 13.32
C GLN A 266 20.03 -6.35 12.32
N PRO A 267 20.52 -5.13 12.59
CA PRO A 267 20.54 -4.07 11.58
C PRO A 267 21.17 -4.58 10.27
N GLY A 268 20.51 -4.31 9.13
CA GLY A 268 20.94 -4.80 7.82
C GLY A 268 20.52 -6.24 7.46
N ASN A 269 19.76 -6.93 8.33
CA ASN A 269 19.11 -8.20 7.98
C ASN A 269 17.82 -7.95 7.16
N SER A 270 17.51 -8.90 6.28
CA SER A 270 16.21 -9.00 5.59
C SER A 270 15.77 -10.46 5.60
N LEU A 271 14.47 -10.75 5.50
CA LEU A 271 13.97 -12.14 5.46
C LEU A 271 14.61 -12.93 4.32
N TRP A 272 14.79 -12.26 3.19
CA TRP A 272 15.52 -12.80 2.04
C TRP A 272 16.96 -13.19 2.38
N ARG A 273 17.70 -12.35 3.11
CA ARG A 273 19.10 -12.65 3.49
C ARG A 273 19.17 -13.78 4.51
N ILE A 274 18.23 -13.80 5.45
CA ILE A 274 18.11 -14.86 6.46
C ILE A 274 17.81 -16.19 5.77
N ALA A 275 16.81 -16.24 4.88
CA ALA A 275 16.44 -17.43 4.12
C ALA A 275 17.56 -17.90 3.20
N ARG A 276 18.29 -16.97 2.58
CA ARG A 276 19.44 -17.33 1.79
C ARG A 276 20.56 -17.94 2.61
N ARG A 277 20.79 -17.45 3.84
CA ARG A 277 21.80 -18.02 4.75
C ARG A 277 21.42 -19.43 5.19
N VAL A 278 20.15 -19.67 5.52
CA VAL A 278 19.72 -20.94 6.10
C VAL A 278 19.44 -21.99 5.04
N TYR A 279 18.80 -21.59 3.95
CA TYR A 279 18.33 -22.51 2.93
C TYR A 279 19.10 -22.45 1.61
N GLY A 280 20.09 -21.57 1.51
CA GLY A 280 20.84 -21.33 0.28
C GLY A 280 20.08 -20.56 -0.80
N ARG A 281 18.78 -20.25 -0.59
CA ARG A 281 17.91 -19.56 -1.56
C ARG A 281 17.13 -18.42 -0.91
N GLY A 282 17.33 -17.20 -1.39
CA GLY A 282 16.67 -16.02 -0.83
C GLY A 282 15.15 -16.03 -0.99
N VAL A 283 14.65 -16.59 -2.10
CA VAL A 283 13.20 -16.78 -2.36
C VAL A 283 12.48 -17.64 -1.32
N GLN A 284 13.20 -18.45 -0.54
CA GLN A 284 12.60 -19.23 0.55
C GLN A 284 12.34 -18.39 1.81
N TYR A 285 12.41 -17.06 1.70
CA TYR A 285 11.96 -16.15 2.75
C TYR A 285 10.50 -16.37 3.11
N THR A 286 9.68 -16.89 2.19
CA THR A 286 8.29 -17.25 2.45
C THR A 286 8.16 -18.32 3.54
N VAL A 287 9.11 -19.25 3.64
CA VAL A 287 9.12 -20.28 4.70
C VAL A 287 9.34 -19.65 6.08
N ILE A 288 10.22 -18.67 6.15
CA ILE A 288 10.47 -17.90 7.38
C ILE A 288 9.25 -17.02 7.70
N TYR A 289 8.69 -16.37 6.67
CA TYR A 289 7.49 -15.56 6.82
C TYR A 289 6.31 -16.39 7.34
N GLU A 290 6.03 -17.55 6.76
CA GLU A 290 4.95 -18.45 7.16
C GLU A 290 5.11 -18.95 8.60
N ALA A 291 6.33 -19.31 8.98
CA ALA A 291 6.64 -19.78 10.34
C ALA A 291 6.54 -18.69 11.42
N ASN A 292 6.58 -17.41 11.02
CA ASN A 292 6.56 -16.26 11.93
C ASN A 292 5.49 -15.24 11.50
N ALA A 293 4.44 -15.67 10.82
CA ALA A 293 3.42 -14.78 10.25
C ALA A 293 2.65 -14.01 11.33
N ASP A 294 2.67 -14.51 12.56
CA ASP A 294 2.16 -13.85 13.76
C ASP A 294 3.02 -12.65 14.20
N GLN A 295 4.32 -12.66 13.89
CA GLN A 295 5.29 -11.62 14.23
C GLN A 295 5.65 -10.71 13.05
N ILE A 296 5.50 -11.21 11.82
CA ILE A 296 5.86 -10.50 10.59
C ILE A 296 4.58 -10.06 9.89
N ARG A 297 4.20 -8.80 10.12
CA ARG A 297 3.04 -8.18 9.46
C ARG A 297 3.34 -7.79 8.02
N ASP A 298 4.59 -7.43 7.74
CA ASP A 298 5.08 -7.04 6.42
C ASP A 298 6.40 -7.80 6.15
N PRO A 299 6.47 -8.64 5.11
CA PRO A 299 7.69 -9.39 4.79
C PRO A 299 8.87 -8.50 4.35
N ASP A 300 8.61 -7.28 3.88
CA ASP A 300 9.65 -6.33 3.47
C ASP A 300 10.18 -5.49 4.64
N LEU A 301 9.57 -5.59 5.82
CA LEU A 301 9.94 -4.80 6.99
C LEU A 301 10.10 -5.65 8.24
N ILE A 302 11.36 -5.89 8.62
CA ILE A 302 11.74 -6.57 9.86
C ILE A 302 12.65 -5.67 10.70
N TYR A 303 12.53 -5.77 12.01
CA TYR A 303 13.16 -4.88 12.98
C TYR A 303 14.28 -5.58 13.76
N PRO A 304 15.39 -4.89 14.04
CA PRO A 304 16.44 -5.42 14.91
C PRO A 304 15.91 -5.88 16.28
N GLY A 305 16.41 -7.02 16.76
CA GLY A 305 16.00 -7.65 18.01
C GLY A 305 14.81 -8.60 17.89
N GLN A 306 14.07 -8.62 16.76
CA GLN A 306 13.07 -9.65 16.51
C GLN A 306 13.72 -11.03 16.44
N VAL A 307 13.04 -12.05 16.97
CA VAL A 307 13.53 -13.44 16.94
C VAL A 307 12.62 -14.26 16.05
N PHE A 308 13.14 -14.76 14.94
CA PHE A 308 12.37 -15.59 14.03
C PHE A 308 12.76 -17.06 14.16
N GLU A 309 11.75 -17.91 14.19
CA GLU A 309 11.88 -19.33 13.92
C GLU A 309 12.33 -19.53 12.47
N VAL A 310 13.28 -20.41 12.26
CA VAL A 310 13.76 -20.75 10.94
C VAL A 310 13.62 -22.27 10.78
N PRO A 311 12.45 -22.75 10.29
CA PRO A 311 12.20 -24.19 10.13
C PRO A 311 13.26 -24.83 9.25
N GLU A 312 13.58 -26.11 9.43
CA GLU A 312 14.36 -26.83 8.43
C GLU A 312 13.58 -26.84 7.10
N GLY A 313 14.19 -26.33 6.03
CA GLY A 313 13.52 -26.23 4.73
C GLY A 313 13.19 -27.62 4.17
N GLU A 314 12.15 -27.74 3.32
CA GLU A 314 11.69 -28.98 2.68
C GLU A 314 12.71 -29.66 1.72
N GLY A 315 14.01 -29.44 1.90
CA GLY A 315 15.09 -29.94 1.05
C GLY A 315 15.95 -31.07 1.64
N ASP A 316 15.79 -31.41 2.92
CA ASP A 316 16.70 -32.33 3.63
C ASP A 316 16.04 -33.67 4.05
N GLU A 317 15.27 -34.27 3.15
CA GLU A 317 15.14 -35.74 3.13
C GLU A 317 16.26 -36.33 2.25
N ARG A 318 17.47 -36.49 2.81
CA ARG A 318 18.49 -37.41 2.29
C ARG A 318 19.27 -38.10 3.39
#